data_AF-A0AA36FV97-F1
#
_entry.id   AF-A0AA36FV97-F1
#
_cell.length_a   1.000
_cell.length_b   1.000
_cell.length_c   1.000
_cell.angle_alpha   90.00
_cell.angle_beta   90.00
_cell.angle_gamma   90.00
#
_symmetry.space_group_name_H-M   'P 1'
#
loop_
_entity.id
_entity.type
_entity.pdbx_description
1 polymer ?
#
loop_
_entity_poly.entity_id
_entity_poly.type
_entity_poly.pdbx_seq_one_letter_code
_entity_poly.pdbx_strand_id
1 'polypeptide(L)'
;MHGALPSAYLHLKALADVEHRVHNGVMGEVITKVRETRLAVLLAHILMIPIYFWLIPYFTAFIPTSLFHGLFLFMAISSLTGNEMWQRIMLLFTEQRSYPATSYLRKVSQRKVHAFTIIEILQLATLLAVGFYPWHFVEMVFPVVIALFIPFRHFILPLMFSDDELEALDSEH
;
A
#
# COMPACT_ATOMS: atom_id res chain seq x y z
N MET A 1 -11.79 -12.30 -9.50
CA MET A 1 -11.05 -11.03 -9.44
C MET A 1 -10.47 -10.89 -8.04
N HIS A 2 -9.16 -10.72 -7.91
CA HIS A 2 -8.51 -10.55 -6.61
C HIS A 2 -8.71 -9.10 -6.13
N GLY A 3 -9.29 -8.91 -4.94
CA GLY A 3 -9.78 -7.61 -4.46
C GLY A 3 -8.73 -6.63 -3.91
N ALA A 4 -7.45 -7.01 -3.87
CA ALA A 4 -6.36 -6.24 -3.26
C ALA A 4 -5.41 -5.63 -4.29
N LEU A 5 -5.93 -5.16 -5.43
CA LEU A 5 -5.13 -4.52 -6.47
C LEU A 5 -5.01 -3.01 -6.24
N PRO A 6 -3.91 -2.36 -6.68
CA PRO A 6 -3.75 -0.90 -6.63
C PRO A 6 -4.93 -0.15 -7.25
N SER A 7 -5.60 -0.74 -8.25
CA SER A 7 -6.79 -0.19 -8.89
C SER A 7 -7.98 -0.02 -7.95
N ALA A 8 -8.19 -0.94 -6.99
CA ALA A 8 -9.28 -0.85 -6.02
C ALA A 8 -9.04 0.30 -5.04
N TYR A 9 -7.81 0.42 -4.53
CA TYR A 9 -7.40 1.54 -3.67
C TYR A 9 -7.51 2.89 -4.41
N LEU A 10 -7.01 2.98 -5.64
CA LEU A 10 -7.08 4.20 -6.44
C LEU A 10 -8.52 4.60 -6.77
N HIS A 11 -9.40 3.64 -7.03
CA HIS A 11 -10.83 3.90 -7.23
C HIS A 11 -11.48 4.49 -5.99
N LEU A 12 -11.20 3.93 -4.80
CA LEU A 12 -11.69 4.48 -3.53
C LEU A 12 -11.14 5.88 -3.27
N LYS A 13 -9.85 6.10 -3.52
CA LYS A 13 -9.19 7.40 -3.37
C LYS A 13 -9.78 8.45 -4.31
N ALA A 14 -10.14 8.08 -5.53
CA ALA A 14 -10.80 8.98 -6.49
C ALA A 14 -12.24 9.35 -6.08
N LEU A 15 -12.88 8.54 -5.25
CA LEU A 15 -14.22 8.78 -4.71
C LEU A 15 -14.21 9.41 -3.31
N ALA A 16 -13.03 9.62 -2.75
CA ALA A 16 -12.82 10.19 -1.42
C ALA A 16 -12.77 11.72 -1.50
N ASP A 17 -13.56 12.37 -0.66
CA ASP A 17 -13.46 13.80 -0.40
C ASP A 17 -12.35 14.00 0.66
N VAL A 18 -11.26 14.68 0.26
CA VAL A 18 -10.09 14.95 1.10
C VAL A 18 -10.15 16.39 1.58
N GLU A 19 -10.15 16.59 2.90
CA GLU A 19 -10.05 17.92 3.51
C GLU A 19 -8.64 18.14 4.06
N HIS A 20 -8.10 19.33 3.83
CA HIS A 20 -6.87 19.76 4.48
C HIS A 20 -7.20 20.29 5.88
N ARG A 21 -6.83 19.53 6.91
CA ARG A 21 -6.99 19.94 8.31
C ARG A 21 -5.62 20.17 8.92
N VAL A 22 -5.47 21.33 9.56
CA VAL A 22 -4.24 21.63 10.31
C VAL A 22 -4.33 20.91 11.66
N HIS A 23 -3.48 19.90 11.85
CA HIS A 23 -3.31 19.26 13.16
C HIS A 23 -1.92 19.63 13.70
N ASN A 24 -1.86 20.26 14.87
CA ASN A 24 -0.61 20.67 15.52
C ASN A 24 0.34 21.51 14.65
N GLY A 25 -0.20 22.40 13.80
CA GLY A 25 0.61 23.29 12.94
C GLY A 25 1.14 22.64 11.65
N VAL A 26 0.82 21.36 11.41
CA VAL A 26 1.13 20.66 10.16
C VAL A 26 -0.16 20.48 9.36
N MET A 27 -0.12 20.80 8.06
CA MET A 27 -1.23 20.53 7.14
C MET A 27 -1.31 19.02 6.90
N GLY A 28 -2.33 18.37 7.46
CA GLY A 28 -2.65 16.97 7.20
C GLY A 28 -3.81 16.85 6.22
N GLU A 29 -3.76 15.86 5.35
CA GLU A 29 -4.88 15.47 4.50
C GLU A 29 -5.72 14.43 5.26
N VAL A 30 -6.98 14.75 5.56
CA VAL A 30 -7.89 13.82 6.23
C VAL A 30 -9.03 13.49 5.29
N ILE A 31 -9.28 12.19 5.10
CA ILE A 31 -10.42 11.70 4.32
C ILE A 31 -11.68 11.88 5.16
N THR A 32 -12.62 12.71 4.71
CA THR A 32 -13.85 12.97 5.48
C THR A 32 -15.02 12.11 5.06
N LYS A 33 -15.11 11.80 3.76
CA LYS A 33 -16.18 10.99 3.21
C LYS A 33 -15.72 10.23 1.98
N VAL A 34 -16.15 8.98 1.85
CA VAL A 34 -15.99 8.19 0.63
C VAL A 34 -17.36 7.98 0.00
N ARG A 35 -17.49 8.27 -1.29
CA ARG A 35 -18.73 8.05 -2.04
C ARG A 35 -18.78 6.62 -2.54
N GLU A 36 -19.69 5.82 -1.99
CA GLU A 36 -19.93 4.48 -2.52
C GLU A 36 -20.74 4.54 -3.82
N THR A 37 -20.16 4.07 -4.93
CA THR A 37 -20.83 4.09 -6.24
C THR A 37 -20.98 2.67 -6.81
N ARG A 38 -22.11 2.02 -6.50
CA ARG A 38 -22.43 0.69 -7.05
C ARG A 38 -22.70 0.72 -8.56
N LEU A 39 -23.30 1.81 -9.02
CA LEU A 39 -23.72 2.00 -10.42
C LEU A 39 -22.51 2.24 -11.33
N ALA A 40 -21.46 2.91 -10.86
CA ALA A 40 -20.25 3.18 -11.64
C ALA A 40 -19.52 1.88 -12.00
N VAL A 41 -19.34 0.98 -11.03
CA VAL A 41 -18.71 -0.33 -11.25
C VAL A 41 -19.54 -1.18 -12.20
N LEU A 42 -20.88 -1.18 -12.04
CA LEU A 42 -21.78 -1.93 -12.91
C LEU A 42 -21.73 -1.41 -14.36
N LEU A 43 -21.80 -0.10 -14.55
CA LEU A 43 -21.68 0.52 -15.88
C LEU A 43 -20.31 0.27 -16.50
N ALA A 44 -19.22 0.33 -15.72
CA ALA A 44 -17.89 0.04 -16.21
C ALA A 44 -17.79 -1.40 -16.77
N HIS A 45 -18.36 -2.39 -16.07
CA HIS A 45 -18.36 -3.78 -16.55
C HIS A 45 -19.23 -3.98 -17.79
N ILE A 46 -20.43 -3.38 -17.84
CA ILE A 46 -21.30 -3.46 -19.02
C ILE A 46 -20.61 -2.82 -20.23
N LEU A 47 -19.97 -1.67 -20.04
CA LEU A 47 -19.33 -0.92 -21.13
C LEU A 47 -17.98 -1.51 -21.55
N MET A 48 -17.29 -2.23 -20.66
CA MET A 48 -16.01 -2.88 -20.97
C MET A 48 -16.14 -3.90 -22.12
N ILE A 49 -17.26 -4.65 -22.17
CA ILE A 49 -17.49 -5.69 -23.18
C ILE A 49 -17.51 -5.10 -24.62
N PRO A 50 -18.39 -4.14 -24.98
CA PRO A 50 -18.42 -3.57 -26.33
C PRO A 50 -17.14 -2.79 -26.67
N ILE A 51 -16.55 -2.08 -25.69
CA ILE A 51 -15.27 -1.38 -25.88
C ILE A 51 -14.16 -2.36 -26.25
N TYR A 52 -14.09 -3.52 -25.59
CA TYR A 52 -13.07 -4.52 -25.85
C TYR A 52 -13.12 -5.06 -27.29
N PHE A 53 -14.31 -5.37 -27.79
CA PHE A 53 -14.46 -5.94 -29.14
C PHE A 53 -14.32 -4.91 -30.27
N TRP A 54 -14.78 -3.67 -30.07
CA TRP A 54 -14.87 -2.69 -31.16
C TRP A 54 -13.82 -1.58 -31.05
N LEU A 55 -13.56 -1.07 -29.85
CA LEU A 55 -12.77 0.15 -29.64
C LEU A 55 -11.27 -0.17 -29.45
N ILE A 56 -10.94 -1.18 -28.64
CA ILE A 56 -9.54 -1.51 -28.32
C ILE A 56 -8.72 -1.84 -29.57
N PRO A 57 -9.16 -2.71 -30.52
CA PRO A 57 -8.36 -3.04 -31.70
C PRO A 57 -8.02 -1.82 -32.57
N TYR A 58 -8.92 -0.84 -32.61
CA TYR A 58 -8.71 0.42 -33.34
C TYR A 58 -7.75 1.35 -32.58
N PHE A 59 -7.95 1.54 -31.28
CA PHE A 59 -7.14 2.46 -30.47
C PHE A 59 -5.72 1.96 -30.22
N THR A 60 -5.49 0.65 -30.12
CA THR A 60 -4.14 0.08 -29.94
C THR A 60 -3.23 0.37 -31.14
N ALA A 61 -3.78 0.64 -32.33
CA ALA A 61 -2.98 1.06 -33.49
C ALA A 61 -2.45 2.51 -33.38
N PHE A 62 -3.14 3.39 -32.64
CA PHE A 62 -2.79 4.80 -32.50
C PHE A 62 -2.07 5.12 -31.18
N ILE A 63 -2.35 4.36 -30.12
CA ILE A 63 -1.79 4.59 -28.78
C ILE A 63 -0.58 3.66 -28.59
N PRO A 64 0.64 4.20 -28.47
CA PRO A 64 1.82 3.38 -28.22
C PRO A 64 1.75 2.69 -26.87
N THR A 65 2.20 1.44 -26.82
CA THR A 65 2.23 0.63 -25.59
C THR A 65 3.04 1.27 -24.46
N SER A 66 4.04 2.09 -24.80
CA SER A 66 4.86 2.88 -23.88
C SER A 66 4.04 3.78 -22.93
N LEU A 67 2.89 4.30 -23.38
CA LEU A 67 2.03 5.13 -22.53
C LEU A 67 1.43 4.33 -21.39
N PHE A 68 1.04 3.08 -21.64
CA PHE A 68 0.50 2.22 -20.60
C PHE A 68 1.55 1.87 -19.56
N HIS A 69 2.81 1.66 -19.95
CA HIS A 69 3.91 1.47 -18.98
C HIS A 69 4.09 2.69 -18.07
N GLY A 70 3.99 3.91 -18.62
CA GLY A 70 4.01 5.15 -17.83
C GLY A 70 2.82 5.25 -16.86
N LEU A 71 1.62 4.90 -17.32
CA LEU A 71 0.42 4.84 -16.46
C LEU A 71 0.57 3.81 -15.33
N PHE A 72 1.05 2.60 -15.64
CA PHE A 72 1.29 1.57 -14.63
C PHE A 72 2.33 2.00 -13.59
N LEU A 73 3.40 2.67 -14.02
CA LEU A 73 4.41 3.22 -13.10
C LEU A 73 3.80 4.29 -12.18
N PHE A 74 2.99 5.21 -12.74
CA PHE A 74 2.29 6.22 -11.95
C PHE A 74 1.33 5.59 -10.93
N MET A 75 0.55 4.57 -11.34
CA MET A 75 -0.34 3.85 -10.43
C MET A 75 0.42 3.12 -9.34
N ALA A 76 1.57 2.51 -9.66
CA ALA A 76 2.42 1.86 -8.68
C ALA A 76 2.93 2.86 -7.63
N ILE A 77 3.50 3.99 -8.06
CA ILE A 77 4.03 5.01 -7.14
C ILE A 77 2.92 5.64 -6.30
N SER A 78 1.80 6.02 -6.91
CA SER A 78 0.67 6.65 -6.20
C SER A 78 -0.02 5.72 -5.20
N SER A 79 0.08 4.39 -5.39
CA SER A 79 -0.41 3.40 -4.43
C SER A 79 0.48 3.27 -3.18
N LEU A 80 1.75 3.71 -3.24
CA LEU A 80 2.63 3.75 -2.07
C LEU A 80 2.33 4.96 -1.17
N THR A 81 1.72 6.00 -1.72
CA THR A 81 1.35 7.20 -0.96
C THR A 81 0.22 6.89 0.02
N GLY A 82 0.49 6.98 1.32
CA GLY A 82 -0.44 6.60 2.39
C GLY A 82 -0.19 5.20 2.96
N ASN A 83 0.88 4.51 2.55
CA ASN A 83 1.29 3.26 3.16
C ASN A 83 2.28 3.51 4.32
N GLU A 84 1.91 3.09 5.52
CA GLU A 84 2.71 3.24 6.74
C GLU A 84 4.11 2.61 6.64
N MET A 85 4.21 1.40 6.08
CA MET A 85 5.51 0.74 5.85
C MET A 85 6.40 1.59 4.95
N TRP A 86 5.85 2.16 3.87
CA TRP A 86 6.60 3.02 2.95
C TRP A 86 7.07 4.31 3.62
N GLN A 87 6.22 4.95 4.43
CA GLN A 87 6.62 6.11 5.22
C GLN A 87 7.78 5.77 6.18
N ARG A 88 7.69 4.63 6.88
CA ARG A 88 8.76 4.20 7.79
C ARG A 88 10.06 3.81 7.06
N ILE A 89 9.97 3.28 5.83
CA ILE A 89 11.14 3.07 4.97
C ILE A 89 11.80 4.40 4.61
N MET A 90 11.03 5.43 4.25
CA MET A 90 11.57 6.76 3.97
C MET A 90 12.29 7.37 5.18
N LEU A 91 11.83 7.09 6.41
CA LEU A 91 12.50 7.52 7.64
C LEU A 91 13.90 6.89 7.82
N LEU A 92 14.18 5.70 7.26
CA LEU A 92 15.53 5.10 7.29
C LEU A 92 16.54 5.95 6.51
N PHE A 93 16.08 6.59 5.43
CA PHE A 93 16.93 7.42 4.55
C PHE A 93 16.95 8.90 4.95
N THR A 94 16.04 9.32 5.84
CA THR A 94 15.93 10.71 6.29
C THR A 94 16.91 10.98 7.43
N GLU A 95 17.62 12.11 7.38
CA GLU A 95 18.52 12.52 8.45
C GLU A 95 17.74 12.88 9.73
N GLN A 96 18.29 12.53 10.89
CA GLN A 96 17.63 12.66 12.19
C GLN A 96 17.15 14.07 12.53
N ARG A 97 17.77 15.11 11.94
CA ARG A 97 17.42 16.53 12.16
C ARG A 97 16.15 16.96 11.44
N SER A 98 15.74 16.21 10.41
CA SER A 98 14.59 16.54 9.57
C SER A 98 13.34 15.73 9.93
N TYR A 99 13.36 14.96 11.01
CA TYR A 99 12.19 14.18 11.39
C TYR A 99 11.01 15.10 11.76
N PRO A 100 9.82 14.83 11.19
CA PRO A 100 8.62 15.56 11.58
C PRO A 100 8.33 15.29 13.06
N ALA A 101 7.82 16.32 13.76
CA ALA A 101 7.48 16.26 15.18
C ALA A 101 6.16 15.47 15.44
N THR A 102 5.93 14.41 14.68
CA THR A 102 4.73 13.56 14.75
C THR A 102 4.86 12.47 15.83
N SER A 103 3.70 12.00 16.29
CA SER A 103 3.42 11.51 17.64
C SER A 103 4.10 10.18 18.08
N TYR A 104 4.54 9.32 17.15
CA TYR A 104 5.07 7.98 17.47
C TYR A 104 6.57 7.94 17.80
N LEU A 105 7.39 8.77 17.15
CA LEU A 105 8.84 8.84 17.37
C LEU A 105 9.23 9.29 18.78
N ARG A 106 8.28 9.83 19.54
CA ARG A 106 8.46 10.25 20.94
C ARG A 106 8.13 9.15 21.95
N LYS A 107 7.35 8.13 21.56
CA LYS A 107 6.96 7.00 22.41
C LYS A 107 7.91 5.81 22.27
N VAL A 108 8.46 5.58 21.08
CA VAL A 108 9.31 4.42 20.79
C VAL A 108 10.73 4.85 20.41
N SER A 109 11.74 4.14 20.92
CA SER A 109 13.14 4.39 20.56
C SER A 109 13.36 4.17 19.06
N GLN A 110 14.10 5.07 18.39
CA GLN A 110 14.39 4.98 16.94
C GLN A 110 14.99 3.63 16.52
N ARG A 111 15.86 3.03 17.36
CA ARG A 111 16.46 1.72 17.08
C ARG A 111 15.41 0.62 16.94
N LYS A 112 14.34 0.70 17.73
CA LYS A 112 13.22 -0.25 17.70
C LYS A 112 12.37 -0.05 16.45
N VAL A 113 12.11 1.21 16.05
CA VAL A 113 11.43 1.53 14.80
C VAL A 113 12.20 0.96 13.60
N HIS A 114 13.52 1.16 13.54
CA HIS A 114 14.35 0.62 12.46
C HIS A 114 14.45 -0.90 12.49
N ALA A 115 14.50 -1.53 13.67
CA ALA A 115 14.47 -2.99 13.77
C ALA A 115 13.14 -3.55 13.22
N PHE A 116 12.02 -2.91 13.55
CA PHE A 116 10.70 -3.30 13.05
C PHE A 116 10.61 -3.17 11.52
N THR A 117 11.05 -2.06 10.95
CA THR A 117 11.02 -1.87 9.49
C THR A 117 11.92 -2.86 8.75
N ILE A 118 13.08 -3.23 9.31
CA ILE A 118 13.94 -4.27 8.72
C ILE A 118 13.22 -5.61 8.69
N ILE A 119 12.49 -5.97 9.75
CA ILE A 119 11.68 -7.20 9.80
C ILE A 119 10.59 -7.16 8.72
N GLU A 120 9.88 -6.04 8.57
CA GLU A 120 8.85 -5.87 7.52
C GLU A 120 9.46 -5.99 6.11
N ILE A 121 10.64 -5.40 5.87
CA ILE A 121 11.35 -5.51 4.60
C ILE A 121 11.76 -6.97 4.33
N LEU A 122 12.20 -7.72 5.34
CA LEU A 122 12.54 -9.15 5.19
C LEU A 122 11.30 -9.99 4.88
N GLN A 123 10.16 -9.71 5.51
CA GLN A 123 8.88 -10.36 5.20
C GLN A 123 8.43 -10.06 3.76
N LEU A 124 8.52 -8.80 3.34
CA LEU A 124 8.25 -8.39 1.96
C LEU A 124 9.18 -9.09 0.97
N ALA A 125 10.50 -9.10 1.24
CA ALA A 125 11.48 -9.78 0.39
C ALA A 125 11.19 -11.28 0.26
N THR A 126 10.76 -11.93 1.34
CA THR A 126 10.34 -13.34 1.34
C THR A 126 9.12 -13.54 0.43
N LEU A 127 8.11 -12.67 0.52
CA LEU A 127 6.94 -12.74 -0.38
C LEU A 127 7.31 -12.50 -1.83
N LEU A 128 8.20 -11.55 -2.12
CA LEU A 128 8.67 -11.29 -3.47
C LEU A 128 9.46 -12.48 -4.01
N ALA A 129 10.33 -13.11 -3.20
CA ALA A 129 11.10 -14.29 -3.62
C ALA A 129 10.18 -15.46 -3.98
N VAL A 130 9.10 -15.68 -3.22
CA VAL A 130 8.09 -16.71 -3.50
C VAL A 130 7.25 -16.35 -4.74
N GLY A 131 6.84 -15.08 -4.86
CA GLY A 131 5.99 -14.61 -5.96
C GLY A 131 6.70 -14.51 -7.32
N PHE A 132 7.98 -14.15 -7.35
CA PHE A 132 8.80 -14.13 -8.57
C PHE A 132 9.41 -15.50 -8.91
N TYR A 133 9.11 -16.53 -8.13
CA TYR A 133 9.67 -17.85 -8.38
C TYR A 133 9.06 -18.45 -9.67
N PRO A 134 9.88 -19.02 -10.58
CA PRO A 134 9.41 -19.46 -11.89
C PRO A 134 8.46 -20.67 -11.84
N TRP A 135 8.30 -21.33 -10.69
CA TRP A 135 7.50 -22.55 -10.57
C TRP A 135 6.11 -22.19 -10.03
N HIS A 136 5.08 -22.44 -10.83
CA HIS A 136 3.69 -22.13 -10.48
C HIS A 136 3.20 -22.80 -9.19
N PHE A 137 3.78 -23.95 -8.82
CA PHE A 137 3.49 -24.60 -7.54
C PHE A 137 3.88 -23.73 -6.33
N VAL A 138 4.98 -22.99 -6.43
CA VAL A 138 5.49 -22.11 -5.35
C VAL A 138 4.60 -20.88 -5.21
N GLU A 139 4.06 -20.37 -6.32
CA GLU A 139 3.07 -19.28 -6.31
C GLU A 139 1.80 -19.68 -5.55
N MET A 140 1.38 -20.94 -5.63
CA MET A 140 0.21 -21.44 -4.88
C MET A 140 0.42 -21.44 -3.37
N VAL A 141 1.67 -21.42 -2.89
CA VAL A 141 2.02 -21.34 -1.46
C VAL A 141 1.97 -19.90 -0.95
N PHE A 142 1.91 -18.90 -1.83
CA PHE A 142 1.91 -17.47 -1.45
C PHE A 142 0.86 -17.11 -0.37
N PRO A 143 -0.42 -17.53 -0.45
CA PRO A 143 -1.40 -17.24 0.61
C PRO A 143 -1.06 -17.89 1.95
N VAL A 144 -0.40 -19.06 1.92
CA VAL A 144 0.05 -19.77 3.12
C VAL A 144 1.19 -19.02 3.81
N VAL A 145 2.13 -18.46 3.03
CA VAL A 145 3.22 -17.62 3.56
C VAL A 145 2.64 -16.37 4.25
N ILE A 146 1.66 -15.71 3.63
CA ILE A 146 0.96 -14.58 4.26
C ILE A 146 0.27 -15.00 5.56
N ALA A 147 -0.44 -16.14 5.54
CA ALA A 147 -1.10 -16.66 6.72
C ALA A 147 -0.10 -16.96 7.85
N LEU A 148 1.13 -17.40 7.52
CA LEU A 148 2.20 -17.66 8.48
C LEU A 148 2.78 -16.37 9.10
N PHE A 149 2.65 -15.22 8.45
CA PHE A 149 3.07 -13.95 9.04
C PHE A 149 2.19 -13.50 10.20
N ILE A 150 0.93 -13.97 10.26
CA ILE A 150 0.00 -13.69 11.37
C ILE A 150 0.52 -14.28 12.70
N PRO A 151 0.79 -15.60 12.83
CA PRO A 151 1.38 -16.15 14.05
C PRO A 151 2.80 -15.65 14.27
N PHE A 152 3.59 -15.39 13.22
CA PHE A 152 4.90 -14.77 13.37
C PHE A 152 4.79 -13.44 14.13
N ARG A 153 3.83 -12.58 13.78
CA ARG A 153 3.57 -11.35 14.54
C ARG A 153 3.17 -11.64 15.98
N HIS A 154 2.25 -12.56 16.20
CA HIS A 154 1.73 -12.79 17.54
C HIS A 154 2.73 -13.46 18.51
N PHE A 155 3.68 -14.24 18.01
CA PHE A 155 4.64 -14.96 18.86
C PHE A 155 6.03 -14.32 18.91
N ILE A 156 6.52 -13.75 17.80
CA ILE A 156 7.92 -13.30 17.68
C ILE A 156 8.05 -11.79 17.96
N LEU A 157 7.08 -10.96 17.58
CA LEU A 157 7.14 -9.53 17.88
C LEU A 157 7.02 -9.19 19.37
N PRO A 158 6.14 -9.81 20.20
CA PRO A 158 6.09 -9.49 21.63
C PRO A 158 7.32 -9.99 22.41
N LEU A 159 8.18 -10.82 21.81
CA LEU A 159 9.46 -11.21 22.42
C LEU A 159 10.50 -10.10 22.31
N MET A 160 10.39 -9.22 21.32
CA MET A 160 11.38 -8.16 21.04
C MET A 160 10.86 -6.74 21.36
N PHE A 161 9.54 -6.54 21.39
CA PHE A 161 8.89 -5.25 21.59
C PHE A 161 7.84 -5.36 22.70
N SER A 162 7.70 -4.30 23.51
CA SER A 162 6.60 -4.22 24.49
C SER A 162 5.27 -3.97 23.79
N ASP A 163 4.16 -4.40 24.38
CA ASP A 163 2.81 -4.21 23.80
C ASP A 163 2.50 -2.72 23.52
N ASP A 164 2.88 -1.82 24.43
CA ASP A 164 2.73 -0.37 24.25
C ASP A 164 3.51 0.19 23.05
N GLU A 165 4.66 -0.43 22.73
CA GLU A 165 5.49 -0.02 21.59
C GLU A 165 4.91 -0.53 20.27
N LEU A 166 4.35 -1.75 20.27
CA LEU A 166 3.64 -2.31 19.12
C LEU A 166 2.37 -1.51 18.82
N GLU A 167 1.59 -1.17 19.85
CA GLU A 167 0.39 -0.34 19.69
C GLU A 167 0.73 1.06 19.13
N ALA A 168 1.83 1.67 19.60
CA ALA A 168 2.30 2.95 19.05
C ALA A 168 2.83 2.86 17.61
N LEU A 169 3.31 1.69 17.18
CA LEU A 169 3.76 1.43 15.80
C LEU A 169 2.62 1.07 14.85
N ASP A 170 1.53 0.52 15.38
CA ASP A 170 0.35 0.08 14.62
C ASP A 170 -0.78 1.13 14.58
N SER A 171 -0.78 2.11 15.50
CA SER A 171 -1.81 3.15 15.52
C SER A 171 -1.72 4.05 14.27
N GLU A 172 -2.83 4.21 13.53
CA GLU A 172 -2.97 5.17 12.43
C GLU A 172 -2.72 6.61 12.94
N HIS A 173 -1.96 7.39 12.17
CA HIS A 173 -1.56 8.78 12.49
C HIS A 173 -2.17 9.79 11.53
#